data_AF-A0A510KRK2-F1
#
_entry.id   AF-A0A510KRK2-F1
#
_cell.length_a   1.000
_cell.length_b   1.000
_cell.length_c   1.000
_cell.angle_alpha   90.00
_cell.angle_beta   90.00
_cell.angle_gamma   90.00
#
_symmetry.space_group_name_H-M   'P 1'
#
loop_
_entity.id
_entity.type
_entity.pdbx_description
1 polymer ?
#
loop_
_entity_poly.entity_id
_entity_poly.type
_entity_poly.pdbx_seq_one_letter_code
_entity_poly.pdbx_strand_id
1 'polypeptide(L)'
;MKKNKGETLIESLISMFFVTVAIIPVSNLFLKTFQTDVKVDDLNKKNVSIENMIEIIKGKKYEEILNFSGKYEISKVDDFYNRFAVEKKYQILKNFEQRKDKKGKIQEDKINVEIKRTDGYFVNETGEREYIFEINVDKIKDYYFPDFDKNSQL
;
A
#
# COMPACT_ATOMS: atom_id res chain seq x y z
N MET A 1 67.71 -3.78 5.23
CA MET A 1 67.15 -3.74 6.60
C MET A 1 66.30 -4.97 6.82
N LYS A 2 66.61 -5.81 7.82
CA LYS A 2 65.77 -6.96 8.20
C LYS A 2 64.55 -6.43 8.96
N LYS A 3 63.33 -6.56 8.41
CA LYS A 3 62.11 -6.32 9.17
C LYS A 3 62.05 -7.32 10.33
N ASN A 4 61.86 -6.84 11.56
CA ASN A 4 61.74 -7.71 12.71
C ASN A 4 60.39 -8.44 12.65
N LYS A 5 60.37 -9.76 12.88
CA LYS A 5 59.15 -10.58 12.80
C LYS A 5 57.99 -10.07 13.68
N GLY A 6 58.29 -9.28 14.73
CA GLY A 6 57.31 -8.65 15.60
C GLY A 6 56.65 -7.38 15.04
N GLU A 7 57.36 -6.58 14.23
CA GLU A 7 56.77 -5.39 13.56
C GLU A 7 55.71 -5.81 12.54
N THR A 8 55.95 -6.88 11.80
CA THR A 8 55.00 -7.41 10.81
C THR A 8 53.72 -7.96 11.44
N LEU A 9 53.79 -8.47 12.68
CA LEU A 9 52.63 -8.95 13.45
C LEU A 9 51.76 -7.78 13.91
N ILE A 10 52.38 -6.71 14.42
CA ILE A 10 51.68 -5.51 14.88
C ILE A 10 51.04 -4.76 13.69
N GLU A 11 51.74 -4.61 12.57
CA GLU A 11 51.18 -4.03 11.34
C GLU A 11 49.95 -4.82 10.84
N SER A 12 50.01 -6.16 10.89
CA SER A 12 48.89 -7.03 10.49
C SER A 12 47.69 -6.90 11.42
N LEU A 13 47.93 -6.80 12.74
CA LEU A 13 46.87 -6.64 13.74
C LEU A 13 46.18 -5.28 13.61
N ILE A 14 46.95 -4.20 13.41
CA ILE A 14 46.43 -2.85 13.19
C ILE A 14 45.63 -2.80 11.88
N SER A 15 46.13 -3.42 10.82
CA SER A 15 45.41 -3.50 9.54
C SER A 15 44.09 -4.26 9.68
N MET A 16 44.08 -5.40 10.39
CA MET A 16 42.86 -6.16 10.68
C MET A 16 41.86 -5.36 11.52
N PHE A 17 42.33 -4.57 12.47
CA PHE A 17 41.51 -3.67 13.29
C PHE A 17 40.86 -2.57 12.43
N PHE A 18 41.62 -1.89 11.57
CA PHE A 18 41.05 -0.87 10.67
C PHE A 18 40.05 -1.48 9.67
N VAL A 19 40.35 -2.67 9.14
CA VAL A 19 39.45 -3.41 8.25
C VAL A 19 38.15 -3.77 8.98
N THR A 20 38.21 -4.26 10.22
CA THR A 20 36.99 -4.62 10.97
C THR A 20 36.19 -3.38 11.40
N VAL A 21 36.86 -2.32 11.84
CA VAL A 21 36.20 -1.06 12.24
C VAL A 21 35.55 -0.36 11.05
N ALA A 22 36.09 -0.48 9.84
CA ALA A 22 35.50 0.12 8.64
C ALA A 22 34.46 -0.76 7.97
N ILE A 23 34.76 -2.05 7.73
CA ILE A 23 33.89 -2.94 6.95
C ILE A 23 32.62 -3.30 7.73
N ILE A 24 32.71 -3.59 9.03
CA ILE A 24 31.54 -4.05 9.80
C ILE A 24 30.42 -3.00 9.86
N PRO A 25 30.68 -1.71 10.18
CA PRO A 25 29.64 -0.69 10.17
C PRO A 25 29.09 -0.43 8.77
N VAL A 26 29.95 -0.41 7.76
CA VAL A 26 29.55 -0.18 6.36
C VAL A 26 28.64 -1.31 5.87
N SER A 27 28.99 -2.58 6.10
CA SER A 27 28.13 -3.72 5.77
C SER A 27 26.80 -3.69 6.51
N ASN A 28 26.79 -3.30 7.79
CA ASN A 28 25.56 -3.15 8.56
C ASN A 28 24.67 -2.01 8.04
N LEU A 29 25.26 -0.89 7.62
CA LEU A 29 24.54 0.21 6.99
C LEU A 29 23.95 -0.24 5.65
N PHE A 30 24.74 -0.87 4.78
CA PHE A 30 24.24 -1.42 3.52
C PHE A 30 23.06 -2.37 3.73
N LEU A 31 23.18 -3.34 4.64
CA LEU A 31 22.09 -4.28 4.93
C LEU A 31 20.82 -3.57 5.43
N LYS A 32 20.97 -2.56 6.30
CA LYS A 32 19.83 -1.76 6.79
C LYS A 32 19.19 -0.96 5.66
N THR A 33 19.99 -0.36 4.78
CA THR A 33 19.50 0.40 3.62
C THR A 33 18.73 -0.53 2.67
N PHE A 34 19.30 -1.68 2.28
CA PHE A 34 18.59 -2.66 1.43
C PHE A 34 17.26 -3.13 2.03
N GLN A 35 17.25 -3.45 3.34
CA GLN A 35 16.01 -3.83 4.02
C GLN A 35 14.98 -2.69 4.06
N THR A 36 15.45 -1.44 4.10
CA THR A 36 14.58 -0.27 4.08
C THR A 36 14.02 -0.05 2.68
N ASP A 37 14.84 -0.11 1.64
CA ASP A 37 14.43 0.05 0.25
C ASP A 37 13.38 -0.98 -0.16
N VAL A 38 13.59 -2.26 0.21
CA VAL A 38 12.61 -3.32 -0.05
C VAL A 38 11.28 -3.06 0.66
N LYS A 39 11.31 -2.57 1.91
CA LYS A 39 10.08 -2.23 2.64
C LYS A 39 9.36 -1.04 2.03
N VAL A 40 10.09 -0.04 1.52
CA VAL A 40 9.52 1.14 0.87
C VAL A 40 8.89 0.76 -0.47
N ASP A 41 9.56 -0.06 -1.28
CA ASP A 41 9.00 -0.55 -2.55
C ASP A 41 7.69 -1.33 -2.34
N ASP A 42 7.67 -2.19 -1.34
CA ASP A 42 6.49 -2.97 -0.96
C ASP A 42 5.35 -2.10 -0.40
N LEU A 43 5.66 -1.08 0.43
CA LEU A 43 4.68 -0.07 0.85
C LEU A 43 4.11 0.71 -0.34
N ASN A 44 4.95 1.10 -1.29
CA ASN A 44 4.52 1.82 -2.49
C ASN A 44 3.59 0.97 -3.35
N LYS A 45 3.93 -0.31 -3.57
CA LYS A 45 3.06 -1.27 -4.26
C LYS A 45 1.71 -1.42 -3.57
N LYS A 46 1.70 -1.51 -2.24
CA LYS A 46 0.46 -1.58 -1.46
C LYS A 46 -0.38 -0.31 -1.64
N ASN A 47 0.23 0.87 -1.55
CA ASN A 47 -0.47 2.14 -1.73
C ASN A 47 -1.08 2.26 -3.13
N VAL A 48 -0.34 1.90 -4.18
CA VAL A 48 -0.86 1.89 -5.55
C VAL A 48 -2.06 0.93 -5.70
N SER A 49 -2.02 -0.24 -5.04
CA SER A 49 -3.17 -1.16 -5.04
C SER A 49 -4.38 -0.54 -4.33
N ILE A 50 -4.17 0.12 -3.20
CA ILE A 50 -5.21 0.82 -2.44
C ILE A 50 -5.84 1.95 -3.28
N GLU A 51 -5.03 2.79 -3.93
CA GLU A 51 -5.52 3.86 -4.81
C GLU A 51 -6.36 3.29 -5.96
N ASN A 52 -5.90 2.21 -6.60
CA ASN A 52 -6.68 1.54 -7.64
C ASN A 52 -8.01 0.98 -7.10
N MET A 53 -8.05 0.43 -5.88
CA MET A 53 -9.30 -0.01 -5.25
C MET A 53 -10.27 1.16 -5.07
N ILE A 54 -9.78 2.31 -4.60
CA ILE A 54 -10.59 3.52 -4.43
C ILE A 54 -11.14 3.98 -5.78
N GLU A 55 -10.32 4.03 -6.83
CA GLU A 55 -10.76 4.44 -8.17
C GLU A 55 -11.78 3.48 -8.78
N ILE A 56 -11.62 2.16 -8.58
CA ILE A 56 -12.62 1.17 -9.00
C ILE A 56 -13.96 1.40 -8.28
N ILE A 57 -13.93 1.70 -6.97
CA ILE A 57 -15.14 2.05 -6.21
C ILE A 57 -15.74 3.33 -6.79
N LYS A 58 -14.95 4.38 -7.01
CA LYS A 58 -15.46 5.65 -7.55
C LYS A 58 -16.07 5.53 -8.95
N GLY A 59 -15.63 4.57 -9.75
CA GLY A 59 -16.22 4.27 -11.05
C GLY A 59 -17.63 3.67 -10.99
N LYS A 60 -18.18 3.42 -9.80
CA LYS A 60 -19.52 2.87 -9.60
C LYS A 60 -20.61 3.94 -9.63
N LYS A 61 -21.82 3.50 -9.98
CA LYS A 61 -23.00 4.37 -9.96
C LYS A 61 -23.41 4.69 -8.53
N TYR A 62 -24.10 5.81 -8.35
CA TYR A 62 -24.57 6.28 -7.05
C TYR A 62 -25.33 5.19 -6.28
N GLU A 63 -26.30 4.55 -6.93
CA GLU A 63 -27.11 3.48 -6.35
C GLU A 63 -26.27 2.27 -5.89
N GLU A 64 -25.21 1.95 -6.61
CA GLU A 64 -24.30 0.86 -6.24
C GLU A 64 -23.50 1.25 -4.98
N ILE A 65 -22.97 2.47 -4.94
CA ILE A 65 -22.24 3.00 -3.77
C ILE A 65 -23.12 3.00 -2.52
N LEU A 66 -24.39 3.38 -2.68
CA LEU A 66 -25.36 3.40 -1.59
C LEU A 66 -25.55 2.00 -0.99
N ASN A 67 -25.65 0.98 -1.85
CA ASN A 67 -25.73 -0.43 -1.45
C ASN A 67 -24.41 -0.97 -0.87
N PHE A 68 -23.27 -0.41 -1.29
CA PHE A 68 -21.96 -0.77 -0.78
C PHE A 68 -21.57 -0.02 0.50
N SER A 69 -22.39 0.87 1.05
CA SER A 69 -22.06 1.56 2.30
C SER A 69 -21.90 0.57 3.47
N GLY A 70 -20.83 0.73 4.25
CA GLY A 70 -20.48 -0.16 5.35
C GLY A 70 -18.98 -0.39 5.48
N LYS A 71 -18.62 -1.30 6.41
CA LYS A 71 -17.23 -1.71 6.70
C LYS A 71 -16.99 -3.13 6.22
N TYR A 72 -15.88 -3.35 5.53
CA TYR A 72 -15.50 -4.61 4.92
C TYR A 72 -14.04 -4.93 5.21
N GLU A 73 -13.80 -6.21 5.45
CA GLU A 73 -12.46 -6.76 5.55
C GLU A 73 -12.21 -7.61 4.30
N ILE A 74 -11.25 -7.20 3.48
CA ILE A 74 -10.89 -7.85 2.24
C ILE A 74 -9.62 -8.64 2.48
N SER A 75 -9.69 -9.97 2.33
CA SER A 75 -8.53 -10.85 2.48
C SER A 75 -7.90 -11.19 1.13
N LYS A 76 -8.71 -11.29 0.07
CA LYS A 76 -8.25 -11.56 -1.30
C LYS A 76 -8.80 -10.55 -2.30
N VAL A 77 -8.06 -10.36 -3.39
CA VAL A 77 -8.46 -9.49 -4.50
C VAL A 77 -9.80 -9.93 -5.10
N ASP A 78 -10.03 -11.24 -5.20
CA ASP A 78 -11.31 -11.77 -5.67
C ASP A 78 -12.48 -11.40 -4.76
N ASP A 79 -12.27 -11.35 -3.44
CA ASP A 79 -13.30 -10.93 -2.48
C ASP A 79 -13.72 -9.49 -2.75
N PHE A 80 -12.76 -8.62 -3.06
CA PHE A 80 -13.03 -7.23 -3.46
C PHE A 80 -13.85 -7.19 -4.75
N TYR A 81 -13.41 -7.86 -5.82
CA TYR A 81 -14.14 -7.83 -7.09
C TYR A 81 -15.55 -8.38 -7.00
N ASN A 82 -15.74 -9.46 -6.25
CA ASN A 82 -17.06 -10.03 -6.02
C ASN A 82 -17.94 -9.08 -5.21
N ARG A 83 -17.39 -8.45 -4.16
CA ARG A 83 -18.12 -7.52 -3.29
C ARG A 83 -18.63 -6.31 -4.05
N PHE A 84 -17.76 -5.72 -4.86
CA PHE A 84 -18.06 -4.49 -5.62
C PHE A 84 -18.54 -4.79 -7.05
N ALA A 85 -18.96 -6.02 -7.34
CA ALA A 85 -19.49 -6.45 -8.64
C ALA A 85 -18.65 -5.93 -9.83
N VAL A 86 -17.34 -6.16 -9.81
CA VAL A 86 -16.40 -5.66 -10.82
C VAL A 86 -16.32 -6.65 -11.98
N GLU A 87 -16.66 -6.19 -13.18
CA GLU A 87 -16.55 -7.01 -14.39
C GLU A 87 -15.10 -7.44 -14.64
N LYS A 88 -14.92 -8.67 -15.16
CA LYS A 88 -13.60 -9.25 -15.43
C LYS A 88 -12.66 -8.35 -16.24
N LYS A 89 -13.20 -7.57 -17.20
CA LYS A 89 -12.41 -6.68 -18.06
C LYS A 89 -11.81 -5.47 -17.32
N TYR A 90 -12.30 -5.16 -16.13
CA TYR A 90 -11.81 -4.05 -15.27
C TYR A 90 -11.01 -4.55 -14.06
N GLN A 91 -10.69 -5.84 -14.01
CA GLN A 91 -9.90 -6.42 -12.92
C GLN A 91 -8.41 -6.15 -13.14
N ILE A 92 -7.89 -5.08 -12.53
CA ILE A 92 -6.51 -4.58 -12.71
C ILE A 92 -5.61 -4.73 -11.46
N LEU A 93 -6.19 -4.99 -10.29
CA LEU A 93 -5.47 -5.21 -9.03
C LEU A 93 -4.62 -6.48 -9.12
N LYS A 94 -3.37 -6.36 -8.68
CA LYS A 94 -2.47 -7.50 -8.47
C LYS A 94 -2.83 -8.19 -7.15
N ASN A 95 -2.60 -9.51 -7.09
CA ASN A 95 -2.77 -10.28 -5.86
C ASN A 95 -2.08 -9.59 -4.67
N PHE A 96 -2.75 -9.54 -3.52
CA PHE A 96 -2.13 -9.07 -2.30
C PHE A 96 -0.95 -9.99 -1.97
N GLU A 97 0.25 -9.41 -1.80
CA GLU A 97 1.45 -10.20 -1.54
C GLU A 97 1.30 -10.95 -0.21
N GLN A 98 1.36 -12.28 -0.27
CA GLN A 98 1.37 -13.13 0.92
C GLN A 98 2.72 -12.99 1.60
N ARG A 99 2.80 -12.15 2.64
CA ARG A 99 4.03 -12.05 3.44
C ARG A 99 4.17 -13.31 4.28
N LYS A 100 5.28 -14.02 4.10
CA LYS A 100 5.69 -15.07 5.04
C LYS A 100 6.32 -14.39 6.25
N ASP A 101 5.80 -14.69 7.44
CA ASP A 101 6.44 -14.26 8.68
C ASP A 101 7.82 -14.95 8.85
N LYS A 102 8.60 -14.51 9.85
CA LYS A 102 9.91 -15.09 10.19
C LYS A 102 9.85 -16.60 10.55
N LYS A 103 8.65 -17.17 10.69
CA LYS A 103 8.36 -18.57 11.01
C LYS A 103 7.76 -19.33 9.82
N GLY A 104 7.69 -18.72 8.63
CA GLY A 104 7.15 -19.32 7.41
C GLY A 104 5.61 -19.35 7.33
N LYS A 105 4.90 -18.74 8.28
CA LYS A 105 3.44 -18.61 8.26
C LYS A 105 3.03 -17.49 7.31
N ILE A 106 2.13 -17.81 6.40
CA ILE A 106 1.50 -16.82 5.51
C ILE A 106 0.63 -15.90 6.36
N GLN A 107 0.99 -14.62 6.46
CA GLN A 107 0.09 -13.57 6.91
C GLN A 107 -0.59 -13.01 5.66
N GLU A 108 -1.90 -13.22 5.58
CA GLU A 108 -2.74 -12.51 4.62
C GLU A 108 -2.88 -11.08 5.12
N ASP A 109 -2.29 -10.12 4.40
CA ASP A 109 -2.49 -8.70 4.66
C ASP A 109 -3.95 -8.37 4.36
N LYS A 110 -4.77 -8.28 5.42
CA LYS A 110 -6.16 -7.88 5.30
C LYS A 110 -6.25 -6.37 5.06
N ILE A 111 -7.08 -5.99 4.10
CA ILE A 111 -7.35 -4.59 3.79
C ILE A 111 -8.73 -4.21 4.31
N ASN A 112 -8.81 -3.12 5.06
CA ASN A 112 -10.07 -2.61 5.56
C ASN A 112 -10.64 -1.58 4.59
N VAL A 113 -11.88 -1.77 4.15
CA VAL A 113 -12.61 -0.82 3.31
C VAL A 113 -13.82 -0.31 4.09
N GLU A 114 -13.98 1.00 4.20
CA GLU A 114 -15.16 1.63 4.80
C GLU A 114 -15.72 2.68 3.84
N ILE A 115 -17.00 2.53 3.50
CA ILE A 115 -17.74 3.50 2.69
C ILE A 115 -18.84 4.07 3.57
N LYS A 116 -18.74 5.36 3.91
CA LYS A 116 -19.72 6.04 4.76
C LYS A 116 -20.29 7.26 4.08
N ARG A 117 -21.59 7.43 4.25
CA ARG A 117 -22.28 8.64 3.82
C ARG A 117 -21.82 9.83 4.66
N THR A 118 -21.58 10.95 4.02
CA THR A 118 -21.30 12.22 4.67
C THR A 118 -22.57 13.06 4.79
N ASP A 119 -22.49 14.17 5.53
CA ASP A 119 -23.58 15.16 5.61
C ASP A 119 -23.71 15.99 4.34
N GLY A 120 -22.67 16.01 3.48
CA GLY A 120 -22.67 16.73 2.21
C GLY A 120 -23.50 16.03 1.15
N TYR A 121 -24.22 16.81 0.34
CA TYR A 121 -25.04 16.30 -0.75
C TYR A 121 -25.12 17.30 -1.91
N PHE A 122 -25.46 16.77 -3.08
CA PHE A 122 -25.93 17.50 -4.25
C PHE A 122 -27.41 17.27 -4.43
N VAL A 123 -28.07 18.18 -5.13
CA VAL A 123 -29.45 18.00 -5.57
C VAL A 123 -29.40 17.65 -7.05
N ASN A 124 -29.94 16.50 -7.41
CA ASN A 124 -29.97 16.07 -8.81
C ASN A 124 -31.08 16.79 -9.60
N GLU A 125 -31.19 16.49 -10.89
CA GLU A 125 -32.16 17.09 -11.80
C GLU A 125 -33.63 16.85 -11.38
N THR A 126 -33.91 15.78 -10.62
CA THR A 126 -35.24 15.45 -10.12
C THR A 126 -35.57 16.12 -8.77
N GLY A 127 -34.61 16.86 -8.19
CA GLY A 127 -34.77 17.53 -6.90
C GLY A 127 -34.45 16.64 -5.69
N GLU A 128 -33.92 15.45 -5.91
CA GLU A 128 -33.55 14.49 -4.87
C GLU A 128 -32.11 14.71 -4.40
N ARG A 129 -31.85 14.36 -3.13
CA ARG A 129 -30.52 14.55 -2.52
C ARG A 129 -29.62 13.35 -2.79
N GLU A 130 -28.53 13.59 -3.49
CA GLU A 130 -27.46 12.63 -3.70
C GLU A 130 -26.26 12.97 -2.79
N TYR A 131 -26.01 12.10 -1.82
CA TYR A 131 -24.99 12.33 -0.80
C TYR A 131 -23.57 12.01 -1.26
N ILE A 132 -22.61 12.78 -0.79
CA ILE A 132 -21.19 12.48 -0.93
C ILE A 132 -20.84 11.33 0.01
N PHE A 133 -20.03 10.39 -0.46
CA PHE A 133 -19.54 9.28 0.34
C PHE A 133 -18.04 9.43 0.60
N GLU A 134 -17.62 9.16 1.82
CA GLU A 134 -16.21 9.00 2.18
C GLU A 134 -15.83 7.53 2.02
N ILE A 135 -14.78 7.26 1.25
CA ILE A 135 -14.20 5.94 1.02
C ILE A 135 -12.86 5.91 1.76
N ASN A 136 -12.75 5.03 2.75
CA ASN A 136 -11.52 4.75 3.46
C ASN A 136 -11.05 3.36 3.07
N VAL A 137 -9.80 3.24 2.63
CA VAL A 137 -9.14 1.96 2.39
C VAL A 137 -7.82 1.96 3.16
N ASP A 138 -7.76 1.15 4.22
CA ASP A 138 -6.74 1.18 5.27
C ASP A 138 -6.49 2.60 5.82
N LYS A 139 -5.41 3.25 5.37
CA LYS A 139 -4.99 4.59 5.82
C LYS A 139 -5.22 5.68 4.78
N ILE A 140 -5.65 5.30 3.57
CA ILE A 140 -5.93 6.23 2.49
C ILE A 140 -7.42 6.54 2.52
N LYS A 141 -7.73 7.84 2.48
CA LYS A 141 -9.08 8.36 2.52
C LYS A 141 -9.32 9.18 1.26
N ASP A 142 -10.48 8.98 0.66
CA ASP A 142 -10.94 9.72 -0.50
C ASP A 142 -12.47 9.88 -0.48
N TYR A 143 -13.01 10.58 -1.47
CA TYR A 143 -14.43 10.89 -1.55
C TYR A 143 -15.02 10.52 -2.92
N TYR A 144 -16.22 9.97 -2.88
CA TYR A 144 -17.07 9.78 -4.03
C TYR A 144 -18.09 10.92 -4.09
N PHE A 145 -18.12 11.58 -5.23
CA PHE A 145 -19.05 12.65 -5.52
C PHE A 145 -20.07 12.15 -6.56
N PRO A 146 -21.38 12.21 -6.26
CA PRO A 146 -22.42 11.89 -7.21
C PRO A 146 -22.38 12.86 -8.41
N ASP A 147 -22.32 12.30 -9.62
CA ASP A 147 -22.48 12.98 -10.91
C ASP A 147 -21.76 14.35 -11.09
N PHE A 148 -20.42 14.33 -11.10
CA PHE A 148 -19.61 15.48 -11.53
C PHE A 148 -19.70 15.74 -13.06
N ASP A 149 -19.92 14.69 -13.86
CA ASP A 149 -19.81 14.73 -15.33
C ASP A 149 -21.10 15.17 -16.06
N LYS A 150 -22.28 15.05 -15.43
CA LYS A 150 -23.53 15.54 -16.05
C LYS A 150 -23.65 17.07 -15.97
N ASN A 151 -23.11 17.69 -14.93
CA ASN A 151 -23.25 19.11 -14.67
C ASN A 151 -22.18 19.99 -15.35
N SER A 152 -21.16 19.39 -15.96
CA SER A 152 -20.03 20.10 -16.60
C SER A 152 -20.19 20.30 -18.12
N GLN A 153 -21.36 19.93 -18.68
CA GLN A 153 -21.73 20.20 -20.08
C GLN A 153 -22.68 21.41 -20.26
N LEU A 154 -22.82 22.26 -19.23
CA LEU A 154 -23.56 23.53 -19.30
C LEU A 154 -22.68 24.69 -19.82
#